data_AF-A0A7S7NPV4-F1
#
_entry.id   AF-A0A7S7NPV4-F1
#
_cell.length_a   1.000
_cell.length_b   1.000
_cell.length_c   1.000
_cell.angle_alpha   90.00
_cell.angle_beta   90.00
_cell.angle_gamma   90.00
#
_symmetry.space_group_name_H-M   'P 1'
#
loop_
_entity.id
_entity.type
_entity.pdbx_description
1 polymer ?
#
loop_
_entity_poly.entity_id
_entity_poly.type
_entity_poly.pdbx_seq_one_letter_code
_entity_poly.pdbx_strand_id
1 'polypeptide(L)'
;MRAMRITGRVLVVLTMLACAALAQPAFYLKSGDRVVFYGDSITDQRLYTTFVETFVRTRYPQLDVSFVHSGWGGDRVTGGGGGPIGLRLRRDVAVYKPTVVTIMLGMNDGRYRPFDQTVFDWYKTGFESMVQDLKSLAPAARITLIRPSPYDEVTRPAMAGGGYNPVLVKFGDLLQEMAAKQSMQVADLNGPVVKMLERAQATNADLAARIIPDRVHPGAAGHLIMAAALLDSWGAPGVVSEVEIDAKGAKVVVGKNTAISGLSASNGVSWSQTDQALPMPVDLNDAATALAVKSADFLEKFDRETLKVSGLKPGHYALRIDGLQVGVFTAEQLGEGLNLAAWPTPMMKQANEVHALTMKRTGIHNTRWRTIEVPLEADHLAGAKAAMDALDALDTELDAKQRAAAIPVARKYELVPVTADEARIPAGFTPIFNGKDTTGWHISTTNHHGTTPDWHVENGVLVGMQNPVGKGGILLTDKKYKNFEVYLELNPDWGCDGGLFLRSNERGEAYQVMIDYRDGGTLGGVYGERLKDVTSLSIKDWEKYYKRGEWNVIKARIEGEIPRISVWMNGTLVTQWSDVANHSVDGALDGMIAVQVHGGTQIWKEGGKQKFRNIAVRELP
;
A
#
# COMPACT_ATOMS: atom_id res chain seq x y z
N MET A 1 3.98 -42.95 84.55
CA MET A 1 2.97 -41.95 84.12
C MET A 1 3.68 -40.92 83.25
N ARG A 2 3.54 -41.02 81.91
CA ARG A 2 4.21 -40.11 80.96
C ARG A 2 3.30 -38.92 80.67
N ALA A 3 3.76 -37.73 81.02
CA ALA A 3 3.08 -36.47 80.74
C ALA A 3 3.43 -35.96 79.34
N MET A 4 2.38 -35.59 78.62
CA MET A 4 2.35 -35.11 77.24
C MET A 4 2.84 -33.65 77.18
N ARG A 5 3.82 -33.35 76.30
CA ARG A 5 4.18 -31.99 75.91
C ARG A 5 3.93 -31.83 74.41
N ILE A 6 2.97 -30.97 74.09
CA ILE A 6 2.60 -30.56 72.74
C ILE A 6 3.58 -29.47 72.30
N THR A 7 4.37 -29.75 71.26
CA THR A 7 5.18 -28.76 70.55
C THR A 7 4.52 -28.45 69.21
N GLY A 8 3.97 -27.24 69.09
CA GLY A 8 3.42 -26.73 67.84
C GLY A 8 4.52 -26.48 66.81
N ARG A 9 4.39 -27.09 65.63
CA ARG A 9 5.21 -26.79 64.44
C ARG A 9 4.46 -25.77 63.58
N VAL A 10 5.09 -24.63 63.35
CA VAL A 10 4.68 -23.62 62.36
C VAL A 10 5.00 -24.20 60.98
N LEU A 11 3.97 -24.39 60.15
CA LEU A 11 4.08 -24.78 58.75
C LEU A 11 4.18 -23.52 57.89
N VAL A 12 5.36 -23.22 57.37
CA VAL A 12 5.55 -22.18 56.34
C VAL A 12 5.12 -22.78 55.01
N VAL A 13 3.97 -22.35 54.49
CA VAL A 13 3.51 -22.67 53.14
C VAL A 13 4.14 -21.64 52.19
N LEU A 14 5.10 -22.09 51.39
CA LEU A 14 5.67 -21.32 50.28
C LEU A 14 4.73 -21.47 49.07
N THR A 15 3.89 -20.48 48.81
CA THR A 15 3.09 -20.40 47.57
C THR A 15 3.98 -19.85 46.45
N MET A 16 4.53 -20.74 45.61
CA MET A 16 5.11 -20.31 44.32
C MET A 16 3.96 -19.98 43.36
N LEU A 17 3.68 -18.68 43.17
CA LEU A 17 2.96 -18.22 41.98
C LEU A 17 3.90 -18.33 40.78
N ALA A 18 3.76 -19.41 40.01
CA ALA A 18 4.32 -19.49 38.67
C ALA A 18 3.45 -18.65 37.73
N CYS A 19 3.85 -17.41 37.46
CA CYS A 19 3.39 -16.69 36.27
C CYS A 19 3.97 -17.41 35.04
N ALA A 20 3.22 -18.35 34.47
CA ALA A 20 3.49 -18.83 33.14
C ALA A 20 3.21 -17.68 32.16
N ALA A 21 4.25 -16.97 31.74
CA ALA A 21 4.18 -16.16 30.53
C ALA A 21 3.83 -17.12 29.38
N LEU A 22 2.60 -17.02 28.85
CA LEU A 22 2.21 -17.74 27.65
C LEU A 22 3.12 -17.26 26.51
N ALA A 23 4.13 -18.06 26.16
CA ALA A 23 4.93 -17.82 24.97
C ALA A 23 4.00 -17.77 23.76
N GLN A 24 4.16 -16.77 22.89
CA GLN A 24 3.44 -16.76 21.62
C GLN A 24 3.71 -18.07 20.89
N PRO A 25 2.67 -18.73 20.32
CA PRO A 25 2.89 -19.93 19.52
C PRO A 25 3.81 -19.59 18.36
N ALA A 26 4.78 -20.47 18.09
CA ALA A 26 5.68 -20.31 16.96
C ALA A 26 4.87 -20.24 15.65
N PHE A 27 5.37 -19.44 14.69
CA PHE A 27 4.75 -19.32 13.38
C PHE A 27 4.57 -20.70 12.74
N TYR A 28 3.39 -20.94 12.15
CA TYR A 28 2.96 -22.26 11.70
C TYR A 28 3.75 -22.78 10.51
N LEU A 29 4.13 -21.92 9.57
CA LEU A 29 4.90 -22.32 8.39
C LEU A 29 6.38 -22.52 8.73
N LYS A 30 7.01 -23.45 8.03
CA LYS A 30 8.39 -23.89 8.21
C LYS A 30 9.12 -23.87 6.88
N SER A 31 10.45 -23.73 6.93
CA SER A 31 11.29 -23.86 5.75
C SER A 31 11.08 -25.24 5.11
N GLY A 32 10.97 -25.29 3.78
CA GLY A 32 10.61 -26.45 2.98
C GLY A 32 9.09 -26.65 2.78
N ASP A 33 8.24 -25.81 3.38
CA ASP A 33 6.80 -25.94 3.22
C ASP A 33 6.33 -25.63 1.80
N ARG A 34 5.35 -26.40 1.34
CA ARG A 34 4.64 -26.22 0.07
C ARG A 34 3.17 -26.05 0.40
N VAL A 35 2.69 -24.81 0.31
CA VAL A 35 1.34 -24.40 0.70
C VAL A 35 0.45 -24.42 -0.53
N VAL A 36 -0.67 -25.16 -0.46
CA VAL A 36 -1.74 -25.10 -1.46
C VAL A 36 -2.97 -24.44 -0.83
N PHE A 37 -3.44 -23.36 -1.44
CA PHE A 37 -4.72 -22.75 -1.10
C PHE A 37 -5.82 -23.35 -1.97
N TYR A 38 -6.71 -24.16 -1.38
CA TYR A 38 -7.83 -24.78 -2.07
C TYR A 38 -9.16 -24.12 -1.68
N GLY A 39 -10.02 -23.86 -2.65
CA GLY A 39 -11.32 -23.25 -2.41
C GLY A 39 -12.10 -22.92 -3.66
N ASP A 40 -13.14 -22.11 -3.50
CA ASP A 40 -14.09 -21.74 -4.54
C ASP A 40 -13.72 -20.43 -5.28
N SER A 41 -14.72 -19.68 -5.76
CA SER A 41 -14.54 -18.40 -6.46
C SER A 41 -13.78 -17.37 -5.64
N ILE A 42 -13.91 -17.37 -4.32
CA ILE A 42 -13.24 -16.39 -3.46
C ILE A 42 -11.73 -16.69 -3.42
N THR A 43 -11.34 -17.97 -3.39
CA THR A 43 -9.93 -18.37 -3.56
C THR A 43 -9.44 -18.16 -4.99
N ASP A 44 -10.29 -18.34 -5.99
CA ASP A 44 -9.99 -18.12 -7.43
C ASP A 44 -9.70 -16.64 -7.76
N GLN A 45 -10.23 -15.69 -6.96
CA GLN A 45 -9.82 -14.27 -7.02
C GLN A 45 -8.34 -14.08 -6.70
N ARG A 46 -7.70 -15.02 -6.00
CA ARG A 46 -6.28 -15.05 -5.63
C ARG A 46 -5.80 -13.86 -4.78
N LEU A 47 -6.70 -13.09 -4.18
CA LEU A 47 -6.33 -11.90 -3.41
C LEU A 47 -5.83 -12.25 -2.00
N TYR A 48 -6.65 -12.84 -1.11
CA TYR A 48 -6.20 -13.15 0.26
C TYR A 48 -4.98 -14.08 0.27
N THR A 49 -4.95 -15.05 -0.65
CA THR A 49 -3.84 -15.98 -0.81
C THR A 49 -2.55 -15.27 -1.22
N THR A 50 -2.64 -14.27 -2.10
CA THR A 50 -1.48 -13.47 -2.52
C THR A 50 -1.05 -12.53 -1.40
N PHE A 51 -1.98 -11.98 -0.61
CA PHE A 51 -1.61 -11.20 0.57
C PHE A 51 -0.91 -12.04 1.64
N VAL A 52 -1.36 -13.28 1.88
CA VAL A 52 -0.68 -14.23 2.79
C VAL A 52 0.73 -14.51 2.28
N GLU A 53 0.89 -14.82 1.00
CA GLU A 53 2.22 -15.04 0.43
C GLU A 53 3.10 -13.78 0.53
N THR A 54 2.57 -12.62 0.14
CA THR A 54 3.29 -11.34 0.19
C THR A 54 3.77 -11.07 1.61
N PHE A 55 2.91 -11.30 2.62
CA PHE A 55 3.28 -11.19 4.02
C PHE A 55 4.42 -12.14 4.36
N VAL A 56 4.34 -13.42 3.98
CA VAL A 56 5.42 -14.38 4.29
C VAL A 56 6.73 -13.98 3.63
N ARG A 57 6.70 -13.56 2.36
CA ARG A 57 7.90 -13.09 1.63
C ARG A 57 8.52 -11.86 2.27
N THR A 58 7.71 -10.86 2.63
CA THR A 58 8.19 -9.60 3.23
C THR A 58 8.61 -9.78 4.69
N ARG A 59 7.88 -10.57 5.48
CA ARG A 59 8.13 -10.77 6.91
C ARG A 59 9.22 -11.80 7.21
N TYR A 60 9.36 -12.80 6.35
CA TYR A 60 10.30 -13.90 6.50
C TYR A 60 11.08 -14.14 5.21
N PRO A 61 11.92 -13.20 4.77
CA PRO A 61 12.60 -13.27 3.48
C PRO A 61 13.53 -14.49 3.33
N GLN A 62 13.96 -15.08 4.46
CA GLN A 62 14.82 -16.28 4.50
C GLN A 62 14.03 -17.59 4.59
N LEU A 63 12.71 -17.54 4.80
CA LEU A 63 11.89 -18.74 4.96
C LEU A 63 11.61 -19.35 3.59
N ASP A 64 12.16 -20.54 3.34
CA ASP A 64 11.94 -21.24 2.08
C ASP A 64 10.54 -21.88 2.06
N VAL A 65 9.57 -21.19 1.47
CA VAL A 65 8.19 -21.68 1.28
C VAL A 65 7.78 -21.46 -0.17
N SER A 66 6.96 -22.36 -0.71
CA SER A 66 6.27 -22.15 -1.98
C SER A 66 4.75 -22.15 -1.82
N PHE A 67 4.07 -21.47 -2.74
CA PHE A 67 2.63 -21.24 -2.67
C PHE A 67 1.98 -21.56 -4.01
N VAL A 68 0.85 -22.25 -3.95
CA VAL A 68 0.00 -22.58 -5.10
C VAL A 68 -1.44 -22.19 -4.78
N HIS A 69 -2.11 -21.61 -5.77
CA HIS A 69 -3.42 -20.98 -5.62
C HIS A 69 -4.45 -21.76 -6.43
N SER A 70 -5.07 -22.75 -5.79
CA SER A 70 -5.94 -23.75 -6.43
C SER A 70 -7.43 -23.47 -6.20
N GLY A 71 -7.85 -22.23 -6.39
CA GLY A 71 -9.26 -21.83 -6.35
C GLY A 71 -10.00 -22.17 -7.64
N TRP A 72 -11.30 -22.44 -7.58
CA TRP A 72 -12.13 -22.54 -8.79
C TRP A 72 -13.55 -22.08 -8.56
N GLY A 73 -14.00 -21.14 -9.39
CA GLY A 73 -15.34 -20.58 -9.32
C GLY A 73 -16.48 -21.62 -9.25
N GLY A 74 -17.29 -21.51 -8.19
CA GLY A 74 -18.47 -22.36 -7.98
C GLY A 74 -18.20 -23.72 -7.35
N ASP A 75 -16.95 -24.05 -7.01
CA ASP A 75 -16.64 -25.30 -6.31
C ASP A 75 -17.42 -25.39 -4.98
N ARG A 76 -17.83 -26.62 -4.69
CA ARG A 76 -18.45 -27.10 -3.44
C ARG A 76 -17.61 -28.26 -2.90
N VAL A 77 -17.99 -28.84 -1.77
CA VAL A 77 -17.36 -30.07 -1.24
C VAL A 77 -17.40 -31.25 -2.22
N THR A 78 -18.26 -31.21 -3.23
CA THR A 78 -18.37 -32.21 -4.31
C THR A 78 -17.55 -31.88 -5.56
N GLY A 79 -16.86 -30.73 -5.59
CA GLY A 79 -16.28 -30.15 -6.80
C GLY A 79 -17.29 -29.24 -7.52
N GLY A 80 -16.96 -28.86 -8.76
CA GLY A 80 -17.70 -27.85 -9.51
C GLY A 80 -17.24 -27.75 -10.96
N GLY A 81 -17.11 -26.53 -11.47
CA GLY A 81 -16.74 -26.28 -12.88
C GLY A 81 -15.35 -26.82 -13.25
N GLY A 82 -14.49 -27.10 -12.27
CA GLY A 82 -13.14 -27.66 -12.47
C GLY A 82 -13.10 -29.18 -12.50
N GLY A 83 -14.26 -29.81 -12.35
CA GLY A 83 -14.43 -31.24 -12.24
C GLY A 83 -14.87 -31.69 -10.84
N PRO A 84 -15.15 -33.00 -10.68
CA PRO A 84 -15.54 -33.57 -9.39
C PRO A 84 -14.39 -33.50 -8.38
N ILE A 85 -14.71 -33.47 -7.08
CA ILE A 85 -13.73 -33.25 -6.00
C ILE A 85 -12.51 -34.19 -6.07
N GLY A 86 -12.72 -35.48 -6.38
CA GLY A 86 -11.62 -36.44 -6.49
C GLY A 86 -10.62 -36.09 -7.60
N LEU A 87 -11.08 -35.53 -8.72
CA LEU A 87 -10.20 -35.01 -9.78
C LEU A 87 -9.47 -33.76 -9.30
N ARG A 88 -10.21 -32.82 -8.70
CA ARG A 88 -9.66 -31.55 -8.18
C ARG A 88 -8.53 -31.80 -7.18
N LEU A 89 -8.73 -32.68 -6.19
CA LEU A 89 -7.70 -32.99 -5.21
C LEU A 89 -6.46 -33.65 -5.82
N ARG A 90 -6.62 -34.50 -6.85
CA ARG A 90 -5.46 -35.15 -7.50
C ARG A 90 -4.68 -34.19 -8.39
N ARG A 91 -5.38 -33.50 -9.30
CA ARG A 91 -4.78 -32.64 -10.31
C ARG A 91 -4.32 -31.30 -9.72
N ASP A 92 -5.08 -30.73 -8.80
CA ASP A 92 -4.91 -29.32 -8.39
C ASP A 92 -4.36 -29.16 -6.97
N VAL A 93 -4.18 -30.26 -6.22
CA VAL A 93 -3.61 -30.24 -4.89
C VAL A 93 -2.45 -31.23 -4.79
N ALA A 94 -2.70 -32.52 -4.98
CA ALA A 94 -1.71 -33.58 -4.74
C ALA A 94 -0.50 -33.51 -5.67
N VAL A 95 -0.66 -33.04 -6.90
CA VAL A 95 0.45 -32.90 -7.87
C VAL A 95 1.58 -32.01 -7.34
N TYR A 96 1.24 -31.01 -6.51
CA TYR A 96 2.19 -30.07 -5.89
C TYR A 96 2.85 -30.63 -4.62
N LYS A 97 2.51 -31.86 -4.24
CA LYS A 97 3.05 -32.58 -3.07
C LYS A 97 3.01 -31.72 -1.80
N PRO A 98 1.86 -31.13 -1.44
CA PRO A 98 1.79 -30.12 -0.39
C PRO A 98 2.24 -30.67 0.96
N THR A 99 2.85 -29.80 1.77
CA THR A 99 3.05 -30.02 3.20
C THR A 99 2.05 -29.24 4.04
N VAL A 100 1.39 -28.24 3.45
CA VAL A 100 0.31 -27.47 4.05
C VAL A 100 -0.80 -27.30 3.02
N VAL A 101 -2.04 -27.56 3.42
CA VAL A 101 -3.22 -27.27 2.59
C VAL A 101 -4.20 -26.45 3.40
N THR A 102 -4.67 -25.35 2.82
CA THR A 102 -5.83 -24.61 3.36
C THR A 102 -7.07 -24.95 2.54
N ILE A 103 -8.22 -25.04 3.19
CA ILE A 103 -9.48 -25.37 2.53
C ILE A 103 -10.54 -24.35 2.95
N MET A 104 -11.00 -23.54 1.99
CA MET A 104 -12.12 -22.62 2.17
C MET A 104 -13.25 -22.95 1.19
N LEU A 105 -14.28 -23.64 1.69
CA LEU A 105 -15.51 -23.97 0.97
C LEU A 105 -16.71 -23.81 1.91
N GLY A 106 -17.87 -23.47 1.35
CA GLY A 106 -19.11 -23.31 2.10
C GLY A 106 -20.05 -22.27 1.49
N MET A 107 -19.48 -21.25 0.82
CA MET A 107 -20.26 -20.16 0.21
C MET A 107 -21.22 -20.69 -0.87
N ASN A 108 -20.78 -21.63 -1.71
CA ASN A 108 -21.63 -22.25 -2.72
C ASN A 108 -22.43 -23.45 -2.21
N ASP A 109 -21.97 -24.10 -1.15
CA ASP A 109 -22.58 -25.29 -0.55
C ASP A 109 -23.91 -24.98 0.12
N GLY A 110 -24.00 -23.81 0.76
CA GLY A 110 -25.23 -23.33 1.41
C GLY A 110 -26.32 -22.90 0.42
N ARG A 111 -26.01 -22.81 -0.88
CA ARG A 111 -26.95 -22.49 -1.97
C ARG A 111 -27.73 -21.18 -1.82
N TYR A 112 -27.16 -20.21 -1.10
CA TYR A 112 -27.74 -18.86 -0.94
C TYR A 112 -29.19 -18.90 -0.42
N ARG A 113 -29.48 -19.80 0.51
CA ARG A 113 -30.80 -19.99 1.11
C ARG A 113 -30.73 -20.08 2.63
N PRO A 114 -31.84 -19.85 3.36
CA PRO A 114 -31.91 -20.12 4.79
C PRO A 114 -31.42 -21.50 5.19
N PHE A 115 -31.06 -21.65 6.47
CA PHE A 115 -30.56 -22.92 7.00
C PHE A 115 -31.51 -24.08 6.67
N ASP A 116 -30.92 -25.15 6.14
CA ASP A 116 -31.60 -26.37 5.77
C ASP A 116 -30.73 -27.56 6.21
N GLN A 117 -31.32 -28.44 7.01
CA GLN A 117 -30.57 -29.54 7.64
C GLN A 117 -29.99 -30.49 6.59
N THR A 118 -30.73 -30.77 5.51
CA THR A 118 -30.26 -31.66 4.44
C THR A 118 -29.03 -31.10 3.73
N VAL A 119 -29.01 -29.81 3.43
CA VAL A 119 -27.81 -29.15 2.85
C VAL A 119 -26.65 -29.13 3.83
N PHE A 120 -26.91 -28.91 5.12
CA PHE A 120 -25.88 -29.00 6.15
C PHE A 120 -25.27 -30.41 6.23
N ASP A 121 -26.10 -31.44 6.17
CA ASP A 121 -25.64 -32.83 6.19
C ASP A 121 -24.82 -33.17 4.93
N TRP A 122 -25.23 -32.69 3.74
CA TRP A 122 -24.44 -32.82 2.52
C TRP A 122 -23.08 -32.13 2.63
N TYR A 123 -23.05 -30.90 3.15
CA TYR A 123 -21.81 -30.18 3.39
C TYR A 123 -20.90 -30.97 4.33
N LYS A 124 -21.44 -31.43 5.47
CA LYS A 124 -20.71 -32.20 6.46
C LYS A 124 -20.08 -33.46 5.87
N THR A 125 -20.90 -34.34 5.29
CA THR A 125 -20.41 -35.61 4.74
C THR A 125 -19.43 -35.40 3.59
N GLY A 126 -19.70 -34.42 2.73
CA GLY A 126 -18.78 -34.07 1.64
C GLY A 126 -17.44 -33.55 2.15
N PHE A 127 -17.43 -32.70 3.17
CA PHE A 127 -16.20 -32.19 3.76
C PHE A 127 -15.40 -33.28 4.48
N GLU A 128 -16.08 -34.16 5.23
CA GLU A 128 -15.47 -35.33 5.87
C GLU A 128 -14.79 -36.24 4.83
N SER A 129 -15.49 -36.55 3.73
CA SER A 129 -14.93 -37.34 2.61
C SER A 129 -13.75 -36.66 1.95
N MET A 130 -13.86 -35.35 1.66
CA MET A 130 -12.79 -34.57 1.03
C MET A 130 -11.51 -34.55 1.88
N VAL A 131 -11.64 -34.40 3.21
CA VAL A 131 -10.49 -34.44 4.13
C VAL A 131 -9.86 -35.83 4.17
N GLN A 132 -10.66 -36.91 4.14
CA GLN A 132 -10.15 -38.28 4.06
C GLN A 132 -9.37 -38.51 2.76
N ASP A 133 -9.93 -38.13 1.62
CA ASP A 133 -9.27 -38.24 0.31
C ASP A 133 -7.97 -37.44 0.30
N LEU A 134 -7.97 -36.22 0.82
CA LEU A 134 -6.77 -35.39 0.89
C LEU A 134 -5.69 -36.03 1.77
N LYS A 135 -6.04 -36.59 2.94
CA LYS A 135 -5.10 -37.31 3.80
C LYS A 135 -4.54 -38.57 3.12
N SER A 136 -5.32 -39.23 2.27
CA SER A 136 -4.83 -40.35 1.47
C SER A 136 -3.86 -39.90 0.38
N LEU A 137 -4.15 -38.78 -0.29
CA LEU A 137 -3.35 -38.26 -1.40
C LEU A 137 -2.07 -37.53 -0.94
N ALA A 138 -2.11 -36.89 0.22
CA ALA A 138 -1.03 -36.11 0.81
C ALA A 138 -0.91 -36.39 2.32
N PRO A 139 -0.47 -37.59 2.73
CA PRO A 139 -0.48 -38.01 4.14
C PRO A 139 0.42 -37.19 5.06
N ALA A 140 1.43 -36.50 4.50
CA ALA A 140 2.32 -35.61 5.24
C ALA A 140 1.79 -34.17 5.35
N ALA A 141 0.69 -33.84 4.67
CA ALA A 141 0.17 -32.48 4.66
C ALA A 141 -0.54 -32.15 5.97
N ARG A 142 -0.18 -31.00 6.54
CA ARG A 142 -0.91 -30.37 7.63
C ARG A 142 -2.06 -29.57 7.04
N ILE A 143 -3.25 -29.72 7.60
CA ILE A 143 -4.47 -29.12 7.04
C ILE A 143 -4.93 -27.96 7.92
N THR A 144 -5.24 -26.83 7.29
CA THR A 144 -5.96 -25.70 7.91
C THR A 144 -7.35 -25.61 7.31
N LEU A 145 -8.38 -25.87 8.12
CA LEU A 145 -9.77 -25.67 7.73
C LEU A 145 -10.14 -24.20 7.92
N ILE A 146 -10.71 -23.58 6.89
CA ILE A 146 -11.08 -22.17 6.96
C ILE A 146 -12.60 -22.06 7.12
N ARG A 147 -13.04 -21.44 8.22
CA ARG A 147 -14.44 -21.02 8.38
C ARG A 147 -14.74 -19.99 7.27
N PRO A 148 -15.76 -20.21 6.43
CA PRO A 148 -15.96 -19.41 5.22
C PRO A 148 -16.12 -17.92 5.50
N SER A 149 -15.56 -17.07 4.63
CA SER A 149 -15.79 -15.61 4.68
C SER A 149 -17.28 -15.27 4.63
N PRO A 150 -17.69 -14.10 5.14
CA PRO A 150 -19.10 -13.84 5.35
C PRO A 150 -19.85 -13.57 4.05
N TYR A 151 -21.16 -13.87 4.07
CA TYR A 151 -22.10 -13.21 3.19
C TYR A 151 -22.48 -11.88 3.83
N ASP A 152 -22.30 -10.75 3.13
CA ASP A 152 -22.45 -9.43 3.73
C ASP A 152 -23.94 -9.08 3.99
N GLU A 153 -24.34 -9.24 5.24
CA GLU A 153 -25.61 -8.80 5.82
C GLU A 153 -25.41 -7.70 6.87
N VAL A 154 -24.22 -7.09 6.90
CA VAL A 154 -23.88 -5.96 7.77
C VAL A 154 -24.13 -4.65 7.05
N THR A 155 -23.61 -4.53 5.82
CA THR A 155 -23.74 -3.30 5.03
C THR A 155 -25.05 -3.26 4.24
N ARG A 156 -25.80 -4.37 4.23
CA ARG A 156 -27.07 -4.54 3.51
C ARG A 156 -28.05 -5.39 4.33
N PRO A 157 -29.36 -5.24 4.13
CA PRO A 157 -30.35 -6.04 4.84
C PRO A 157 -30.14 -7.53 4.65
N ALA A 158 -30.32 -8.31 5.73
CA ALA A 158 -30.25 -9.76 5.70
C ALA A 158 -31.28 -10.36 4.72
N MET A 159 -30.95 -11.52 4.16
CA MET A 159 -31.89 -12.27 3.33
C MET A 159 -33.09 -12.75 4.15
N ALA A 160 -34.25 -12.83 3.50
CA ALA A 160 -35.47 -13.33 4.13
C ALA A 160 -35.26 -14.77 4.67
N GLY A 161 -35.93 -15.09 5.78
CA GLY A 161 -35.85 -16.42 6.39
C GLY A 161 -34.64 -16.65 7.30
N GLY A 162 -34.06 -15.59 7.88
CA GLY A 162 -32.98 -15.70 8.88
C GLY A 162 -31.57 -15.45 8.35
N GLY A 163 -31.44 -14.91 7.14
CA GLY A 163 -30.17 -14.57 6.53
C GLY A 163 -29.37 -15.76 6.00
N TYR A 164 -28.20 -15.48 5.44
CA TYR A 164 -27.30 -16.51 4.89
C TYR A 164 -25.95 -16.56 5.59
N ASN A 165 -25.44 -15.44 6.12
CA ASN A 165 -24.23 -15.52 6.92
C ASN A 165 -24.37 -16.47 8.13
N PRO A 166 -25.52 -16.57 8.81
CA PRO A 166 -25.71 -17.56 9.87
C PRO A 166 -25.54 -19.02 9.40
N VAL A 167 -25.81 -19.33 8.14
CA VAL A 167 -25.55 -20.66 7.55
C VAL A 167 -24.04 -20.90 7.45
N LEU A 168 -23.30 -19.91 6.98
CA LEU A 168 -21.83 -19.97 6.87
C LEU A 168 -21.15 -20.05 8.23
N VAL A 169 -21.69 -19.38 9.25
CA VAL A 169 -21.23 -19.50 10.64
C VAL A 169 -21.43 -20.94 11.13
N LYS A 170 -22.60 -21.55 10.91
CA LYS A 170 -22.85 -22.96 11.26
C LYS A 170 -21.91 -23.93 10.55
N PHE A 171 -21.61 -23.70 9.27
CA PHE A 171 -20.59 -24.47 8.54
C PHE A 171 -19.22 -24.29 9.18
N GLY A 172 -18.84 -23.06 9.53
CA GLY A 172 -17.59 -22.78 10.24
C GLY A 172 -17.48 -23.48 11.59
N ASP A 173 -18.56 -23.54 12.37
CA ASP A 173 -18.59 -24.21 13.67
C ASP A 173 -18.38 -25.73 13.52
N LEU A 174 -18.98 -26.34 12.50
CA LEU A 174 -18.70 -27.73 12.14
C LEU A 174 -17.22 -27.95 11.80
N LEU A 175 -16.61 -27.06 11.02
CA LEU A 175 -15.19 -27.17 10.68
C LEU A 175 -14.29 -27.01 11.91
N GLN A 176 -14.63 -26.13 12.84
CA GLN A 176 -13.96 -25.96 14.12
C GLN A 176 -13.99 -27.26 14.94
N GLU A 177 -15.16 -27.90 15.06
CA GLU A 177 -15.30 -29.19 15.75
C GLU A 177 -14.51 -30.31 15.06
N MET A 178 -14.55 -30.36 13.72
CA MET A 178 -13.82 -31.35 12.94
C MET A 178 -12.30 -31.18 13.09
N ALA A 179 -11.82 -29.94 13.05
CA ALA A 179 -10.41 -29.63 13.26
C ALA A 179 -9.93 -30.08 14.64
N ALA A 180 -10.71 -29.80 15.69
CA ALA A 180 -10.40 -30.23 17.05
C ALA A 180 -10.33 -31.78 17.18
N LYS A 181 -11.28 -32.51 16.57
CA LYS A 181 -11.32 -33.98 16.61
C LYS A 181 -10.16 -34.65 15.89
N GLN A 182 -9.61 -34.00 14.86
CA GLN A 182 -8.59 -34.58 13.99
C GLN A 182 -7.23 -33.87 14.08
N SER A 183 -7.05 -33.02 15.11
CA SER A 183 -5.83 -32.22 15.36
C SER A 183 -5.36 -31.40 14.14
N MET A 184 -6.31 -30.87 13.38
CA MET A 184 -6.04 -29.94 12.26
C MET A 184 -6.08 -28.49 12.76
N GLN A 185 -5.52 -27.57 11.98
CA GLN A 185 -5.66 -26.15 12.26
C GLN A 185 -6.99 -25.61 11.76
N VAL A 186 -7.42 -24.49 12.33
CA VAL A 186 -8.62 -23.77 11.91
C VAL A 186 -8.36 -22.27 11.87
N ALA A 187 -8.84 -21.62 10.82
CA ALA A 187 -8.82 -20.16 10.67
C ALA A 187 -10.25 -19.64 10.53
N ASP A 188 -10.56 -18.51 11.17
CA ASP A 188 -11.86 -17.84 11.04
C ASP A 188 -11.78 -16.65 10.09
N LEU A 189 -12.28 -16.80 8.86
CA LEU A 189 -12.36 -15.70 7.90
C LEU A 189 -13.75 -15.02 7.91
N ASN A 190 -14.67 -15.48 8.76
CA ASN A 190 -16.00 -14.88 8.93
C ASN A 190 -15.96 -13.75 9.96
N GLY A 191 -15.69 -14.09 11.23
CA GLY A 191 -15.83 -13.21 12.38
C GLY A 191 -15.03 -11.91 12.27
N PRO A 192 -13.71 -11.96 11.97
CA PRO A 192 -12.89 -10.77 11.80
C PRO A 192 -13.39 -9.83 10.68
N VAL A 193 -13.87 -10.38 9.57
CA VAL A 193 -14.39 -9.59 8.45
C VAL A 193 -15.73 -8.93 8.84
N VAL A 194 -16.65 -9.66 9.47
CA VAL A 194 -17.91 -9.11 9.99
C VAL A 194 -17.65 -7.95 10.95
N LYS A 195 -16.77 -8.15 11.95
CA LYS A 195 -16.43 -7.11 12.92
C LYS A 195 -15.80 -5.87 12.28
N MET A 196 -14.97 -6.07 11.25
CA MET A 196 -14.43 -4.97 10.48
C MET A 196 -15.54 -4.22 9.72
N LEU A 197 -16.47 -4.95 9.07
CA LEU A 197 -17.60 -4.34 8.36
C LEU A 197 -18.52 -3.56 9.31
N GLU A 198 -18.78 -4.03 10.52
CA GLU A 198 -19.61 -3.32 11.51
C GLU A 198 -19.00 -1.95 11.87
N ARG A 199 -17.69 -1.92 12.13
CA ARG A 199 -16.94 -0.69 12.43
C ARG A 199 -16.84 0.23 11.21
N ALA A 200 -16.62 -0.35 10.03
CA ALA A 200 -16.56 0.39 8.77
C ALA A 200 -17.92 1.03 8.45
N GLN A 201 -19.01 0.27 8.59
CA GLN A 201 -20.39 0.72 8.37
C GLN A 201 -20.75 1.88 9.30
N ALA A 202 -20.37 1.80 10.57
CA ALA A 202 -20.60 2.88 11.54
C ALA A 202 -19.81 4.16 11.22
N THR A 203 -18.69 4.03 10.49
CA THR A 203 -17.83 5.16 10.10
C THR A 203 -18.24 5.77 8.76
N ASN A 204 -18.49 4.92 7.75
CA ASN A 204 -18.89 5.32 6.40
C ASN A 204 -19.58 4.14 5.69
N ALA A 205 -20.92 4.16 5.66
CA ALA A 205 -21.74 3.11 5.08
C ALA A 205 -21.49 2.88 3.58
N ASP A 206 -21.31 3.96 2.80
CA ASP A 206 -21.12 3.87 1.36
C ASP A 206 -19.80 3.18 0.99
N LEU A 207 -18.72 3.50 1.72
CA LEU A 207 -17.43 2.85 1.54
C LEU A 207 -17.44 1.42 2.08
N ALA A 208 -18.10 1.17 3.21
CA ALA A 208 -18.21 -0.17 3.78
C ALA A 208 -18.88 -1.15 2.80
N ALA A 209 -19.98 -0.75 2.15
CA ALA A 209 -20.68 -1.57 1.16
C ALA A 209 -19.83 -1.93 -0.08
N ARG A 210 -18.77 -1.16 -0.37
CA ARG A 210 -17.82 -1.42 -1.47
C ARG A 210 -16.76 -2.46 -1.12
N ILE A 211 -16.58 -2.80 0.16
CA ILE A 211 -15.60 -3.81 0.60
C ILE A 211 -16.02 -5.21 0.13
N ILE A 212 -17.33 -5.52 0.17
CA ILE A 212 -17.92 -6.73 -0.41
C ILE A 212 -19.08 -6.32 -1.34
N PRO A 213 -18.78 -5.94 -2.59
CA PRO A 213 -19.73 -5.24 -3.48
C PRO A 213 -20.98 -6.05 -3.85
N ASP A 214 -20.87 -7.38 -3.93
CA ASP A 214 -21.97 -8.29 -4.29
C ASP A 214 -22.44 -9.16 -3.11
N ARG A 215 -21.99 -8.83 -1.90
CA ARG A 215 -22.15 -9.58 -0.64
C ARG A 215 -21.42 -10.91 -0.56
N VAL A 216 -20.76 -11.38 -1.62
CA VAL A 216 -20.13 -12.71 -1.68
C VAL A 216 -18.62 -12.60 -1.84
N HIS A 217 -18.17 -11.82 -2.82
CA HIS A 217 -16.79 -11.72 -3.26
C HIS A 217 -16.18 -10.42 -2.74
N PRO A 218 -15.30 -10.46 -1.72
CA PRO A 218 -14.65 -9.27 -1.24
C PRO A 218 -13.76 -8.64 -2.31
N GLY A 219 -13.61 -7.32 -2.27
CA GLY A 219 -12.53 -6.62 -2.94
C GLY A 219 -11.20 -6.76 -2.19
N ALA A 220 -10.15 -6.09 -2.67
CA ALA A 220 -8.82 -6.14 -2.05
C ALA A 220 -8.83 -5.81 -0.54
N ALA A 221 -9.61 -4.81 -0.12
CA ALA A 221 -9.77 -4.42 1.28
C ALA A 221 -10.27 -5.57 2.18
N GLY A 222 -11.27 -6.33 1.73
CA GLY A 222 -11.80 -7.46 2.50
C GLY A 222 -10.86 -8.67 2.49
N HIS A 223 -10.24 -8.94 1.34
CA HIS A 223 -9.23 -10.00 1.21
C HIS A 223 -7.99 -9.75 2.07
N LEU A 224 -7.61 -8.49 2.31
CA LEU A 224 -6.52 -8.13 3.22
C LEU A 224 -6.83 -8.57 4.66
N ILE A 225 -8.07 -8.37 5.11
CA ILE A 225 -8.51 -8.78 6.45
C ILE A 225 -8.67 -10.31 6.56
N MET A 226 -9.10 -10.96 5.49
CA MET A 226 -9.10 -12.42 5.40
C MET A 226 -7.69 -13.01 5.50
N ALA A 227 -6.72 -12.41 4.81
CA ALA A 227 -5.32 -12.80 4.88
C ALA A 227 -4.77 -12.63 6.31
N ALA A 228 -5.06 -11.48 6.95
CA ALA A 228 -4.70 -11.23 8.34
C ALA A 228 -5.28 -12.30 9.28
N ALA A 229 -6.55 -12.67 9.11
CA ALA A 229 -7.19 -13.68 9.96
C ALA A 229 -6.55 -15.08 9.80
N LEU A 230 -6.17 -15.45 8.58
CA LEU A 230 -5.42 -16.69 8.35
C LEU A 230 -4.02 -16.63 9.00
N LEU A 231 -3.30 -15.52 8.81
CA LEU A 231 -1.97 -15.32 9.40
C LEU A 231 -2.01 -15.33 10.95
N ASP A 232 -3.06 -14.75 11.55
CA ASP A 232 -3.30 -14.78 13.00
C ASP A 232 -3.45 -16.22 13.49
N SER A 233 -4.26 -17.03 12.79
CA SER A 233 -4.44 -18.45 13.11
C SER A 233 -3.14 -19.26 13.02
N TRP A 234 -2.18 -18.77 12.23
CA TRP A 234 -0.85 -19.34 12.07
C TRP A 234 0.19 -18.74 13.02
N GLY A 235 -0.18 -17.83 13.92
CA GLY A 235 0.72 -17.22 14.88
C GLY A 235 1.74 -16.27 14.24
N ALA A 236 1.38 -15.61 13.14
CA ALA A 236 2.24 -14.61 12.51
C ALA A 236 2.38 -13.36 13.41
N PRO A 237 3.59 -12.91 13.78
CA PRO A 237 3.81 -11.68 14.51
C PRO A 237 3.70 -10.48 13.58
N GLY A 238 3.05 -9.42 14.04
CA GLY A 238 2.97 -8.17 13.27
C GLY A 238 4.19 -7.26 13.34
N VAL A 239 5.25 -7.61 14.07
CA VAL A 239 6.43 -6.74 14.20
C VAL A 239 7.27 -6.78 12.92
N VAL A 240 7.47 -5.63 12.28
CA VAL A 240 8.46 -5.43 11.20
C VAL A 240 9.79 -5.13 11.86
N SER A 241 9.84 -4.04 12.63
CA SER A 241 10.96 -3.61 13.46
C SER A 241 10.46 -2.69 14.57
N GLU A 242 11.22 -2.58 15.65
CA GLU A 242 10.96 -1.61 16.72
C GLU A 242 12.27 -0.88 17.05
N VAL A 243 12.26 0.44 16.91
CA VAL A 243 13.41 1.31 17.11
C VAL A 243 13.07 2.42 18.08
N GLU A 244 13.82 2.50 19.18
CA GLU A 244 13.78 3.64 20.08
C GLU A 244 15.18 4.27 20.20
N ILE A 245 15.29 5.57 19.99
CA ILE A 245 16.54 6.34 20.08
C ILE A 245 16.38 7.44 21.14
N ASP A 246 17.38 7.58 22.00
CA ASP A 246 17.60 8.77 22.82
C ASP A 246 18.60 9.68 22.08
N ALA A 247 18.09 10.73 21.46
CA ALA A 247 18.88 11.70 20.71
C ALA A 247 19.81 12.51 21.62
N LYS A 248 19.42 12.79 22.87
CA LYS A 248 20.23 13.55 23.83
C LYS A 248 21.42 12.73 24.31
N GLY A 249 21.20 11.44 24.56
CA GLY A 249 22.24 10.48 24.93
C GLY A 249 23.02 9.89 23.75
N ALA A 250 22.63 10.20 22.51
CA ALA A 250 23.14 9.58 21.29
C ALA A 250 23.16 8.04 21.37
N LYS A 251 22.06 7.45 21.84
CA LYS A 251 21.97 6.03 22.20
C LYS A 251 20.75 5.36 21.57
N VAL A 252 20.93 4.13 21.08
CA VAL A 252 19.82 3.22 20.75
C VAL A 252 19.30 2.58 22.05
N VAL A 253 18.04 2.81 22.37
CA VAL A 253 17.35 2.28 23.55
C VAL A 253 16.72 0.92 23.24
N VAL A 254 16.08 0.81 22.06
CA VAL A 254 15.48 -0.43 21.55
C VAL A 254 15.89 -0.60 20.09
N GLY A 255 16.26 -1.82 19.71
CA GLY A 255 16.50 -2.23 18.33
C GLY A 255 16.08 -3.69 18.16
N LYS A 256 14.83 -3.91 17.75
CA LYS A 256 14.24 -5.24 17.57
C LYS A 256 14.01 -5.52 16.09
N ASN A 257 14.35 -6.74 15.68
CA ASN A 257 14.26 -7.20 14.29
C ASN A 257 15.01 -6.30 13.29
N THR A 258 16.08 -5.66 13.76
CA THR A 258 16.87 -4.70 12.99
C THR A 258 18.29 -4.60 13.52
N ALA A 259 19.22 -4.20 12.66
CA ALA A 259 20.59 -3.86 13.02
C ALA A 259 20.83 -2.36 12.79
N ILE A 260 21.18 -1.62 13.85
CA ILE A 260 21.43 -0.18 13.80
C ILE A 260 22.92 0.11 13.99
N SER A 261 23.47 1.02 13.20
CA SER A 261 24.86 1.46 13.31
C SER A 261 25.02 2.94 12.93
N GLY A 262 26.18 3.52 13.26
CA GLY A 262 26.53 4.88 12.82
C GLY A 262 25.63 5.99 13.39
N LEU A 263 25.03 5.79 14.57
CA LEU A 263 24.21 6.82 15.21
C LEU A 263 25.03 8.06 15.53
N SER A 264 24.57 9.22 15.06
CA SER A 264 25.14 10.54 15.30
C SER A 264 24.04 11.55 15.65
N ALA A 265 24.32 12.47 16.57
CA ALA A 265 23.38 13.48 17.06
C ALA A 265 23.98 14.91 17.03
N SER A 266 24.86 15.21 16.09
CA SER A 266 25.60 16.49 16.04
C SER A 266 24.81 17.64 15.40
N ASN A 267 24.06 17.39 14.32
CA ASN A 267 23.23 18.36 13.61
C ASN A 267 21.95 17.67 13.10
N GLY A 268 20.99 17.46 14.01
CA GLY A 268 19.92 16.48 13.83
C GLY A 268 20.31 15.11 14.37
N VAL A 269 19.62 14.06 13.94
CA VAL A 269 19.93 12.67 14.30
C VAL A 269 20.07 11.85 13.02
N SER A 270 21.11 11.06 12.86
CA SER A 270 21.29 10.18 11.70
C SER A 270 21.81 8.82 12.10
N TRP A 271 21.38 7.76 11.42
CA TRP A 271 21.87 6.39 11.62
C TRP A 271 21.68 5.56 10.36
N SER A 272 22.33 4.40 10.32
CA SER A 272 22.06 3.35 9.34
C SER A 272 21.29 2.23 10.01
N GLN A 273 20.32 1.66 9.31
CA GLN A 273 19.46 0.59 9.82
C GLN A 273 19.24 -0.46 8.74
N THR A 274 19.38 -1.73 9.12
CA THR A 274 19.08 -2.89 8.27
C THR A 274 18.06 -3.77 8.97
N ASP A 275 16.80 -3.64 8.56
CA ASP A 275 15.71 -4.46 9.10
C ASP A 275 15.82 -5.92 8.62
N GLN A 276 15.23 -6.84 9.37
CA GLN A 276 15.18 -8.26 8.99
C GLN A 276 13.88 -8.63 8.26
N ALA A 277 12.96 -7.67 8.14
CA ALA A 277 11.68 -7.79 7.46
C ALA A 277 11.34 -6.49 6.73
N LEU A 278 10.44 -6.58 5.75
CA LEU A 278 9.79 -5.44 5.10
C LEU A 278 8.35 -5.27 5.66
N PRO A 279 7.78 -4.06 5.60
CA PRO A 279 6.38 -3.84 5.92
C PRO A 279 5.46 -4.58 4.93
N MET A 280 4.21 -4.81 5.34
CA MET A 280 3.17 -5.33 4.46
C MET A 280 2.71 -4.21 3.51
N PRO A 281 2.78 -4.39 2.20
CA PRO A 281 2.31 -3.37 1.27
C PRO A 281 0.78 -3.28 1.32
N VAL A 282 0.30 -2.11 1.72
CA VAL A 282 -1.13 -1.77 1.82
C VAL A 282 -1.37 -0.46 1.10
N ASP A 283 -2.29 -0.45 0.15
CA ASP A 283 -2.68 0.79 -0.55
C ASP A 283 -3.65 1.61 0.29
N LEU A 284 -3.09 2.46 1.16
CA LEU A 284 -3.87 3.39 1.97
C LEU A 284 -4.45 4.58 1.18
N ASN A 285 -4.14 4.71 -0.12
CA ASN A 285 -4.77 5.73 -0.97
C ASN A 285 -6.17 5.28 -1.44
N ASP A 286 -6.43 3.98 -1.48
CA ASP A 286 -7.78 3.46 -1.69
C ASP A 286 -8.61 3.65 -0.41
N ALA A 287 -9.69 4.44 -0.52
CA ALA A 287 -10.49 4.83 0.63
C ALA A 287 -11.17 3.64 1.33
N ALA A 288 -11.57 2.60 0.57
CA ALA A 288 -12.16 1.40 1.15
C ALA A 288 -11.12 0.57 1.92
N THR A 289 -9.90 0.46 1.38
CA THR A 289 -8.76 -0.21 2.04
C THR A 289 -8.33 0.53 3.30
N ALA A 290 -8.15 1.86 3.24
CA ALA A 290 -7.85 2.67 4.43
C ALA A 290 -8.93 2.52 5.52
N LEU A 291 -10.22 2.52 5.13
CA LEU A 291 -11.32 2.30 6.07
C LEU A 291 -11.26 0.90 6.71
N ALA A 292 -11.03 -0.15 5.92
CA ALA A 292 -10.94 -1.53 6.40
C ALA A 292 -9.76 -1.75 7.34
N VAL A 293 -8.56 -1.26 6.96
CA VAL A 293 -7.32 -1.32 7.75
C VAL A 293 -7.52 -0.68 9.12
N LYS A 294 -8.10 0.53 9.15
CA LYS A 294 -8.41 1.23 10.40
C LYS A 294 -9.46 0.47 11.21
N SER A 295 -10.51 -0.02 10.58
CA SER A 295 -11.61 -0.73 11.26
C SER A 295 -11.18 -2.08 11.85
N ALA A 296 -10.15 -2.72 11.29
CA ALA A 296 -9.62 -4.00 11.75
C ALA A 296 -8.44 -3.89 12.76
N ASP A 297 -7.97 -2.68 13.05
CA ASP A 297 -6.72 -2.45 13.79
C ASP A 297 -5.52 -3.15 13.10
N PHE A 298 -5.50 -3.17 11.77
CA PHE A 298 -4.61 -4.04 10.98
C PHE A 298 -3.13 -3.71 11.19
N LEU A 299 -2.73 -2.43 11.08
CA LEU A 299 -1.33 -2.03 11.23
C LEU A 299 -0.80 -2.38 12.63
N GLU A 300 -1.60 -2.12 13.66
CA GLU A 300 -1.25 -2.44 15.04
C GLU A 300 -1.08 -3.93 15.28
N LYS A 301 -1.77 -4.80 14.55
CA LYS A 301 -1.69 -6.25 14.75
C LYS A 301 -0.66 -6.95 13.87
N PHE A 302 -0.57 -6.52 12.61
CA PHE A 302 0.15 -7.23 11.55
C PHE A 302 1.29 -6.44 10.91
N ASP A 303 1.40 -5.13 11.16
CA ASP A 303 2.38 -4.31 10.44
C ASP A 303 2.94 -3.14 11.26
N ARG A 304 3.72 -3.47 12.29
CA ARG A 304 4.36 -2.53 13.21
C ARG A 304 5.82 -2.31 12.84
N GLU A 305 6.13 -1.19 12.20
CA GLU A 305 7.49 -0.72 11.91
C GLU A 305 7.76 0.56 12.71
N THR A 306 7.97 0.40 14.03
CA THR A 306 7.92 1.56 14.94
C THR A 306 9.24 2.30 15.04
N LEU A 307 9.17 3.64 14.98
CA LEU A 307 10.28 4.55 15.20
C LEU A 307 9.89 5.57 16.27
N LYS A 308 10.63 5.59 17.37
CA LYS A 308 10.50 6.59 18.43
C LYS A 308 11.84 7.24 18.72
N VAL A 309 11.84 8.56 18.78
CA VAL A 309 13.04 9.37 19.03
C VAL A 309 12.75 10.39 20.12
N SER A 310 13.32 10.15 21.29
CA SER A 310 13.24 11.04 22.46
C SER A 310 14.45 11.96 22.54
N GLY A 311 14.38 13.01 23.36
CA GLY A 311 15.53 13.89 23.63
C GLY A 311 15.85 14.91 22.52
N LEU A 312 15.00 15.00 21.48
CA LEU A 312 15.05 16.08 20.49
C LEU A 312 14.70 17.43 21.13
N LYS A 313 15.23 18.51 20.58
CA LYS A 313 14.83 19.86 20.97
C LYS A 313 13.40 20.12 20.45
N PRO A 314 12.58 20.95 21.11
CA PRO A 314 11.28 21.34 20.57
C PRO A 314 11.42 21.96 19.18
N GLY A 315 10.61 21.48 18.22
CA GLY A 315 10.67 21.91 16.83
C GLY A 315 10.10 20.87 15.86
N HIS A 316 10.29 21.12 14.57
CA HIS A 316 9.90 20.22 13.48
C HIS A 316 11.14 19.54 12.88
N TYR A 317 10.98 18.28 12.50
CA TYR A 317 12.04 17.45 11.95
C TYR A 317 11.53 16.72 10.71
N ALA A 318 12.24 16.90 9.59
CA ALA A 318 12.04 16.07 8.41
C ALA A 318 12.69 14.71 8.64
N LEU A 319 11.90 13.65 8.59
CA LEU A 319 12.39 12.28 8.50
C LEU A 319 12.72 11.98 7.05
N ARG A 320 14.00 11.71 6.78
CA ARG A 320 14.51 11.28 5.48
C ARG A 320 15.07 9.88 5.59
N ILE A 321 14.77 9.05 4.59
CA ILE A 321 15.31 7.69 4.45
C ILE A 321 15.89 7.58 3.04
N ASP A 322 17.19 7.30 2.92
CA ASP A 322 17.93 7.31 1.65
C ASP A 322 17.75 8.63 0.87
N GLY A 323 17.63 9.75 1.59
CA GLY A 323 17.38 11.08 1.03
C GLY A 323 15.93 11.37 0.66
N LEU A 324 15.04 10.36 0.61
CA LEU A 324 13.60 10.55 0.41
C LEU A 324 12.99 11.15 1.68
N GLN A 325 12.31 12.29 1.58
CA GLN A 325 11.55 12.86 2.69
C GLN A 325 10.24 12.08 2.90
N VAL A 326 10.20 11.29 3.97
CA VAL A 326 9.04 10.48 4.35
C VAL A 326 7.93 11.37 4.88
N GLY A 327 8.28 12.31 5.77
CA GLY A 327 7.35 13.26 6.37
C GLY A 327 8.07 14.23 7.29
N VAL A 328 7.35 15.25 7.76
CA VAL A 328 7.84 16.19 8.78
C VAL A 328 7.01 16.02 10.05
N PHE A 329 7.68 15.91 11.18
CA PHE A 329 7.08 15.59 12.46
C PHE A 329 7.58 16.55 13.53
N THR A 330 6.74 16.82 14.53
CA THR A 330 7.19 17.50 15.73
C THR A 330 8.08 16.56 16.57
N ALA A 331 8.95 17.15 17.38
CA ALA A 331 9.73 16.39 18.37
C ALA A 331 8.82 15.58 19.32
N GLU A 332 7.62 16.08 19.62
CA GLU A 332 6.61 15.40 20.45
C GLU A 332 6.08 14.14 19.76
N GLN A 333 5.63 14.23 18.51
CA GLN A 333 5.19 13.07 17.72
C GLN A 333 6.28 12.00 17.58
N LEU A 334 7.53 12.42 17.35
CA LEU A 334 8.67 11.49 17.31
C LEU A 334 8.92 10.84 18.69
N GLY A 335 8.71 11.58 19.77
CA GLY A 335 8.83 11.08 21.14
C GLY A 335 7.71 10.12 21.55
N GLU A 336 6.50 10.30 21.01
CA GLU A 336 5.37 9.36 21.16
C GLU A 336 5.60 8.08 20.35
N GLY A 337 6.15 8.23 19.14
CA GLY A 337 6.47 7.14 18.22
C GLY A 337 5.59 7.13 16.98
N LEU A 338 6.19 6.74 15.86
CA LEU A 338 5.54 6.60 14.56
C LEU A 338 5.52 5.13 14.16
N ASN A 339 4.49 4.70 13.43
CA ASN A 339 4.54 3.44 12.68
C ASN A 339 4.87 3.74 11.21
N LEU A 340 6.10 3.48 10.79
CA LEU A 340 6.63 3.76 9.45
C LEU A 340 5.94 2.97 8.33
N ALA A 341 5.30 1.85 8.66
CA ALA A 341 4.51 1.05 7.72
C ALA A 341 3.30 1.82 7.15
N ALA A 342 2.87 2.90 7.80
CA ALA A 342 1.81 3.79 7.30
C ALA A 342 2.32 4.87 6.32
N TRP A 343 3.63 4.92 6.04
CA TRP A 343 4.28 6.02 5.32
C TRP A 343 4.94 5.56 4.01
N PRO A 344 5.11 6.46 3.03
CA PRO A 344 5.76 6.15 1.76
C PRO A 344 7.30 6.07 1.93
N THR A 345 7.79 5.01 2.59
CA THR A 345 9.22 4.78 2.81
C THR A 345 9.88 4.02 1.64
N PRO A 346 11.21 4.04 1.50
CA PRO A 346 11.92 3.16 0.56
C PRO A 346 11.66 1.67 0.81
N MET A 347 11.45 1.26 2.06
CA MET A 347 11.09 -0.12 2.43
C MET A 347 9.68 -0.47 1.96
N MET A 348 8.73 0.45 2.10
CA MET A 348 7.37 0.29 1.55
C MET A 348 7.40 0.18 0.02
N LYS A 349 8.23 0.97 -0.67
CA LYS A 349 8.42 0.84 -2.13
C LYS A 349 8.95 -0.55 -2.49
N GLN A 350 9.94 -1.06 -1.75
CA GLN A 350 10.49 -2.39 -1.94
C GLN A 350 9.44 -3.50 -1.67
N ALA A 351 8.65 -3.36 -0.60
CA ALA A 351 7.55 -4.27 -0.29
C ALA A 351 6.49 -4.32 -1.41
N ASN A 352 6.16 -3.17 -1.99
CA ASN A 352 5.25 -3.09 -3.14
C ASN A 352 5.81 -3.81 -4.38
N GLU A 353 7.12 -3.78 -4.60
CA GLU A 353 7.77 -4.56 -5.67
C GLU A 353 7.60 -6.07 -5.44
N VAL A 354 7.81 -6.55 -4.20
CA VAL A 354 7.56 -7.95 -3.82
C VAL A 354 6.12 -8.33 -4.12
N HIS A 355 5.14 -7.51 -3.73
CA HIS A 355 3.73 -7.76 -4.01
C HIS A 355 3.43 -7.81 -5.51
N ALA A 356 3.96 -6.87 -6.28
CA ALA A 356 3.80 -6.83 -7.73
C ALA A 356 4.38 -8.08 -8.41
N LEU A 357 5.55 -8.56 -7.97
CA LEU A 357 6.15 -9.81 -8.45
C LEU A 357 5.31 -11.03 -8.05
N THR A 358 4.73 -11.03 -6.85
CA THR A 358 3.79 -12.06 -6.38
C THR A 358 2.57 -12.15 -7.31
N MET A 359 1.93 -11.02 -7.60
CA MET A 359 0.77 -10.96 -8.51
C MET A 359 1.12 -11.41 -9.92
N LYS A 360 2.31 -11.05 -10.44
CA LYS A 360 2.78 -11.53 -11.75
C LYS A 360 2.98 -13.04 -11.74
N ARG A 361 3.65 -13.59 -10.73
CA ARG A 361 3.92 -15.04 -10.63
C ARG A 361 2.62 -15.84 -10.55
N THR A 362 1.72 -15.46 -9.64
CA THR A 362 0.40 -16.10 -9.53
C THR A 362 -0.44 -15.98 -10.81
N GLY A 363 -0.26 -14.89 -11.58
CA GLY A 363 -0.83 -14.71 -12.91
C GLY A 363 -0.29 -15.70 -13.96
N ILE A 364 1.02 -15.92 -13.98
CA ILE A 364 1.68 -16.88 -14.87
C ILE A 364 1.21 -18.30 -14.55
N HIS A 365 1.28 -18.72 -13.29
CA HIS A 365 0.80 -20.03 -12.87
C HIS A 365 -0.68 -20.25 -13.23
N ASN A 366 -1.53 -19.26 -12.96
CA ASN A 366 -2.94 -19.35 -13.32
C ASN A 366 -3.14 -19.46 -14.85
N THR A 367 -2.36 -18.75 -15.65
CA THR A 367 -2.46 -18.87 -17.12
C THR A 367 -2.09 -20.29 -17.57
N ARG A 368 -1.01 -20.84 -17.01
CA ARG A 368 -0.54 -22.20 -17.29
C ARG A 368 -1.60 -23.24 -16.95
N TRP A 369 -2.17 -23.17 -15.75
CA TRP A 369 -3.13 -24.15 -15.26
C TRP A 369 -4.58 -23.89 -15.72
N ARG A 370 -5.09 -22.69 -15.46
CA ARG A 370 -6.51 -22.33 -15.59
C ARG A 370 -6.94 -21.97 -17.01
N THR A 371 -5.99 -21.60 -17.87
CA THR A 371 -6.25 -21.22 -19.28
C THR A 371 -5.79 -22.30 -20.26
N ILE A 372 -4.64 -22.93 -20.00
CA ILE A 372 -4.04 -23.89 -20.94
C ILE A 372 -4.30 -25.33 -20.50
N GLU A 373 -3.73 -25.76 -19.37
CA GLU A 373 -3.74 -27.18 -18.97
C GLU A 373 -5.15 -27.76 -18.89
N VAL A 374 -6.02 -27.15 -18.09
CA VAL A 374 -7.34 -27.73 -17.84
C VAL A 374 -8.32 -27.49 -18.99
N PRO A 375 -8.47 -26.26 -19.54
CA PRO A 375 -9.47 -26.04 -20.59
C PRO A 375 -9.14 -26.70 -21.93
N LEU A 376 -7.85 -26.92 -22.24
CA LEU A 376 -7.42 -27.45 -23.54
C LEU A 376 -6.99 -28.92 -23.49
N GLU A 377 -7.17 -29.60 -22.35
CA GLU A 377 -6.76 -31.00 -22.15
C GLU A 377 -7.34 -31.92 -23.23
N ALA A 378 -8.63 -31.75 -23.54
CA ALA A 378 -9.37 -32.58 -24.48
C ALA A 378 -9.03 -32.31 -25.96
N ASP A 379 -8.40 -31.16 -26.27
CA ASP A 379 -8.06 -30.78 -27.64
C ASP A 379 -6.73 -31.40 -28.11
N HIS A 380 -5.94 -31.96 -27.19
CA HIS A 380 -4.66 -32.64 -27.48
C HIS A 380 -3.70 -31.82 -28.37
N LEU A 381 -3.65 -30.51 -28.15
CA LEU A 381 -2.83 -29.60 -28.96
C LEU A 381 -1.34 -29.92 -28.79
N ALA A 382 -0.65 -30.19 -29.90
CA ALA A 382 0.77 -30.57 -29.90
C ALA A 382 1.70 -29.55 -29.21
N GLY A 383 1.34 -28.25 -29.25
CA GLY A 383 2.12 -27.17 -28.63
C GLY A 383 1.83 -26.92 -27.15
N ALA A 384 0.78 -27.52 -26.57
CA ALA A 384 0.35 -27.20 -25.21
C ALA A 384 1.43 -27.48 -24.16
N LYS A 385 2.13 -28.61 -24.28
CA LYS A 385 3.22 -28.96 -23.36
C LYS A 385 4.35 -27.94 -23.38
N ALA A 386 4.83 -27.56 -24.56
CA ALA A 386 5.91 -26.58 -24.69
C ALA A 386 5.50 -25.22 -24.11
N ALA A 387 4.24 -24.80 -24.30
CA ALA A 387 3.72 -23.56 -23.72
C ALA A 387 3.65 -23.63 -22.19
N MET A 388 3.19 -24.74 -21.61
CA MET A 388 3.18 -24.93 -20.15
C MET A 388 4.59 -24.95 -19.57
N ASP A 389 5.52 -25.68 -20.19
CA ASP A 389 6.92 -25.73 -19.74
C ASP A 389 7.58 -24.33 -19.78
N ALA A 390 7.25 -23.51 -20.78
CA ALA A 390 7.73 -22.13 -20.86
C ALA A 390 7.14 -21.22 -19.76
N LEU A 391 5.86 -21.38 -19.43
CA LEU A 391 5.24 -20.64 -18.33
C LEU A 391 5.79 -21.07 -16.97
N ASP A 392 6.06 -22.37 -16.76
CA ASP A 392 6.70 -22.89 -15.56
C ASP A 392 8.13 -22.31 -15.38
N ALA A 393 8.86 -22.09 -16.48
CA ALA A 393 10.17 -21.42 -16.45
C ALA A 393 10.05 -19.92 -16.08
N LEU A 394 9.05 -19.21 -16.62
CA LEU A 394 8.79 -17.81 -16.24
C LEU A 394 8.36 -17.67 -14.78
N ASP A 395 7.55 -18.61 -14.28
CA ASP A 395 7.16 -18.68 -12.87
C ASP A 395 8.41 -18.79 -11.95
N THR A 396 9.34 -19.66 -12.32
CA THR A 396 10.62 -19.85 -11.62
C THR A 396 11.48 -18.58 -11.63
N GLU A 397 11.56 -17.88 -12.77
CA GLU A 397 12.31 -16.61 -12.87
C GLU A 397 11.67 -15.52 -11.99
N LEU A 398 10.33 -15.43 -11.99
CA LEU A 398 9.61 -14.48 -11.16
C LEU A 398 9.75 -14.79 -9.67
N ASP A 399 9.76 -16.06 -9.25
CA ASP A 399 10.03 -16.44 -7.85
C ASP A 399 11.44 -16.01 -7.41
N ALA A 400 12.45 -16.23 -8.26
CA ALA A 400 13.81 -15.78 -7.98
C ALA A 400 13.90 -14.25 -7.82
N LYS A 401 13.25 -13.49 -8.70
CA LYS A 401 13.17 -12.02 -8.59
C LYS A 401 12.42 -11.58 -7.34
N GLN A 402 11.30 -12.22 -7.02
CA GLN A 402 10.48 -11.92 -5.84
C GLN A 402 11.30 -12.14 -4.55
N ARG A 403 12.00 -13.27 -4.44
CA ARG A 403 12.86 -13.59 -3.29
C ARG A 403 14.01 -12.60 -3.16
N ALA A 404 14.65 -12.22 -4.27
CA ALA A 404 15.70 -11.21 -4.27
C ALA A 404 15.18 -9.84 -3.81
N ALA A 405 14.02 -9.40 -4.33
CA ALA A 405 13.39 -8.15 -3.94
C ALA A 405 12.93 -8.14 -2.47
N ALA A 406 12.64 -9.31 -1.90
CA ALA A 406 12.20 -9.43 -0.51
C ALA A 406 13.34 -9.26 0.52
N ILE A 407 14.61 -9.35 0.12
CA ILE A 407 15.75 -9.18 1.04
C ILE A 407 15.86 -7.71 1.46
N PRO A 408 15.64 -7.35 2.74
CA PRO A 408 15.79 -5.98 3.19
C PRO A 408 17.23 -5.49 2.97
N VAL A 409 17.37 -4.21 2.63
CA VAL A 409 18.66 -3.56 2.42
C VAL A 409 18.92 -2.52 3.52
N ALA A 410 20.20 -2.20 3.74
CA ALA A 410 20.58 -1.14 4.67
C ALA A 410 20.06 0.22 4.18
N ARG A 411 19.46 0.99 5.08
CA ARG A 411 18.87 2.30 4.81
C ARG A 411 19.52 3.36 5.68
N LYS A 412 19.70 4.56 5.13
CA LYS A 412 20.22 5.72 5.86
C LYS A 412 19.07 6.60 6.34
N TYR A 413 18.93 6.72 7.65
CA TYR A 413 17.91 7.54 8.29
C TYR A 413 18.50 8.88 8.75
N GLU A 414 17.73 9.95 8.58
CA GLU A 414 18.07 11.30 9.03
C GLU A 414 16.82 12.00 9.57
N LEU A 415 16.95 12.61 10.76
CA LEU A 415 16.02 13.58 11.32
C LEU A 415 16.69 14.94 11.27
N VAL A 416 16.27 15.75 10.30
CA VAL A 416 16.85 17.07 10.04
C VAL A 416 15.91 18.14 10.61
N PRO A 417 16.38 19.04 11.49
CA PRO A 417 15.57 20.18 11.93
C PRO A 417 15.11 21.00 10.72
N VAL A 418 13.83 21.29 10.64
CA VAL A 418 13.22 22.10 9.57
C VAL A 418 12.36 23.22 10.14
N THR A 419 12.08 24.21 9.32
CA THR A 419 11.17 25.31 9.66
C THR A 419 9.72 24.81 9.74
N ALA A 420 8.87 25.56 10.45
CA ALA A 420 7.43 25.27 10.49
C ALA A 420 6.74 25.42 9.12
N ASP A 421 7.31 26.22 8.21
CA ASP A 421 6.81 26.35 6.85
C ASP A 421 7.13 25.11 6.02
N GLU A 422 8.33 24.54 6.11
CA GLU A 422 8.68 23.26 5.46
C GLU A 422 7.84 22.08 5.98
N ALA A 423 7.37 22.16 7.22
CA ALA A 423 6.46 21.16 7.80
C ALA A 423 5.09 21.07 7.10
N ARG A 424 4.76 22.04 6.23
CA ARG A 424 3.53 22.01 5.41
C ARG A 424 3.66 21.13 4.16
N ILE A 425 4.87 20.72 3.79
CA ILE A 425 5.08 19.83 2.63
C ILE A 425 4.44 18.47 2.93
N PRO A 426 3.52 17.97 2.09
CA PRO A 426 2.88 16.68 2.32
C PRO A 426 3.88 15.52 2.32
N ALA A 427 3.56 14.48 3.08
CA ALA A 427 4.38 13.27 3.12
C ALA A 427 4.54 12.60 1.76
N GLY A 428 5.73 12.04 1.52
CA GLY A 428 6.12 11.44 0.25
C GLY A 428 6.49 12.43 -0.85
N PHE A 429 6.48 13.74 -0.57
CA PHE A 429 7.07 14.75 -1.46
C PHE A 429 8.49 15.09 -1.02
N THR A 430 9.41 15.08 -1.97
CA THR A 430 10.79 15.50 -1.79
C THR A 430 10.91 16.99 -2.12
N PRO A 431 11.36 17.86 -1.19
CA PRO A 431 11.62 19.25 -1.50
C PRO A 431 12.62 19.39 -2.64
N ILE A 432 12.27 20.17 -3.66
CA ILE A 432 13.16 20.50 -4.79
C ILE A 432 13.62 21.96 -4.74
N PHE A 433 13.01 22.78 -3.89
CA PHE A 433 13.50 24.12 -3.55
C PHE A 433 14.01 24.15 -2.11
N ASN A 434 15.23 24.68 -1.90
CA ASN A 434 15.92 24.63 -0.60
C ASN A 434 15.62 25.82 0.32
N GLY A 435 14.83 26.80 -0.13
CA GLY A 435 14.50 28.01 0.65
C GLY A 435 15.66 28.99 0.87
N LYS A 436 16.83 28.78 0.24
CA LYS A 436 18.04 29.59 0.44
C LYS A 436 18.56 30.23 -0.84
N ASP A 437 18.58 29.46 -1.92
CA ASP A 437 19.07 29.87 -3.24
C ASP A 437 18.41 29.00 -4.33
N THR A 438 18.86 29.15 -5.57
CA THR A 438 18.34 28.39 -6.73
C THR A 438 19.16 27.12 -7.01
N THR A 439 19.91 26.57 -6.05
CA THR A 439 20.64 25.31 -6.28
C THR A 439 19.69 24.20 -6.70
N GLY A 440 20.04 23.48 -7.77
CA GLY A 440 19.17 22.47 -8.39
C GLY A 440 18.22 23.06 -9.46
N TRP A 441 18.34 24.36 -9.75
CA TRP A 441 17.58 25.07 -10.76
C TRP A 441 18.48 25.98 -11.59
N HIS A 442 18.06 26.25 -12.82
CA HIS A 442 18.70 27.20 -13.71
C HIS A 442 17.68 28.05 -14.47
N ILE A 443 18.10 29.25 -14.87
CA ILE A 443 17.32 30.11 -15.76
C ILE A 443 17.43 29.54 -17.17
N SER A 444 16.30 29.43 -17.87
CA SER A 444 16.33 29.03 -19.28
C SER A 444 17.15 30.02 -20.12
N THR A 445 18.01 29.46 -20.95
CA THR A 445 18.87 30.22 -21.86
C THR A 445 18.25 30.44 -23.24
N THR A 446 17.10 29.82 -23.52
CA THR A 446 16.46 29.85 -24.85
C THR A 446 14.95 30.09 -24.85
N ASN A 447 14.34 30.32 -23.67
CA ASN A 447 12.90 30.54 -23.56
C ASN A 447 12.45 31.86 -24.20
N HIS A 448 11.26 31.82 -24.79
CA HIS A 448 10.71 32.94 -25.57
C HIS A 448 10.13 34.08 -24.73
N HIS A 449 9.85 33.88 -23.44
CA HIS A 449 9.47 34.98 -22.52
C HIS A 449 10.66 35.85 -22.14
N GLY A 450 11.87 35.31 -22.29
CA GLY A 450 13.14 35.96 -22.00
C GLY A 450 14.10 35.03 -21.28
N THR A 451 15.34 35.48 -21.15
CA THR A 451 16.48 34.71 -20.61
C THR A 451 17.21 35.45 -19.50
N THR A 452 16.70 36.62 -19.09
CA THR A 452 17.29 37.49 -18.07
C THR A 452 16.37 37.84 -16.88
N PRO A 453 15.33 37.05 -16.52
CA PRO A 453 14.47 37.40 -15.38
C PRO A 453 15.27 37.51 -14.09
N ASP A 454 14.78 38.33 -13.15
CA ASP A 454 15.34 38.41 -11.80
C ASP A 454 14.71 37.32 -10.93
N TRP A 455 15.44 36.23 -10.75
CA TRP A 455 15.12 35.17 -9.79
C TRP A 455 16.07 35.24 -8.60
N HIS A 456 15.51 35.35 -7.40
CA HIS A 456 16.27 35.36 -6.16
C HIS A 456 15.43 34.81 -5.02
N VAL A 457 16.05 34.59 -3.86
CA VAL A 457 15.38 34.09 -2.67
C VAL A 457 15.32 35.16 -1.59
N GLU A 458 14.12 35.53 -1.15
CA GLU A 458 13.86 36.46 -0.04
C GLU A 458 13.14 35.72 1.08
N ASN A 459 13.75 35.59 2.26
CA ASN A 459 13.10 35.00 3.45
C ASN A 459 12.46 33.62 3.23
N GLY A 460 13.14 32.71 2.51
CA GLY A 460 12.59 31.38 2.21
C GLY A 460 11.61 31.33 1.04
N VAL A 461 11.40 32.46 0.35
CA VAL A 461 10.50 32.58 -0.81
C VAL A 461 11.32 32.76 -2.07
N LEU A 462 11.08 31.92 -3.07
CA LEU A 462 11.56 32.14 -4.43
C LEU A 462 10.73 33.26 -5.08
N VAL A 463 11.40 34.35 -5.43
CA VAL A 463 10.81 35.54 -6.04
C VAL A 463 11.27 35.63 -7.49
N GLY A 464 10.31 35.84 -8.40
CA GLY A 464 10.56 36.05 -9.83
C GLY A 464 10.00 37.38 -10.30
N MET A 465 10.82 38.16 -11.01
CA MET A 465 10.45 39.46 -11.59
C MET A 465 10.98 39.60 -13.02
N GLN A 466 10.35 40.47 -13.80
CA GLN A 466 10.91 40.87 -15.08
C GLN A 466 12.18 41.70 -14.88
N ASN A 467 13.22 41.43 -15.67
CA ASN A 467 14.43 42.24 -15.69
C ASN A 467 15.13 42.19 -17.07
N PRO A 468 15.24 43.30 -17.81
CA PRO A 468 14.53 44.57 -17.60
C PRO A 468 13.01 44.42 -17.80
N VAL A 469 12.24 45.49 -17.57
CA VAL A 469 10.79 45.52 -17.81
C VAL A 469 10.45 44.97 -19.21
N GLY A 470 9.46 44.08 -19.27
CA GLY A 470 9.04 43.36 -20.47
C GLY A 470 9.88 42.14 -20.82
N LYS A 471 10.95 41.82 -20.07
CA LYS A 471 11.75 40.60 -20.23
C LYS A 471 11.52 39.67 -19.05
N GLY A 472 10.73 38.63 -19.29
CA GLY A 472 10.47 37.56 -18.32
C GLY A 472 11.40 36.38 -18.53
N GLY A 473 10.92 35.18 -18.21
CA GLY A 473 11.62 33.92 -18.41
C GLY A 473 11.13 32.84 -17.44
N ILE A 474 11.71 31.65 -17.56
CA ILE A 474 11.38 30.50 -16.70
C ILE A 474 12.60 30.07 -15.89
N LEU A 475 12.35 29.59 -14.68
CA LEU A 475 13.32 28.88 -13.84
C LEU A 475 12.99 27.39 -13.90
N LEU A 476 13.95 26.58 -14.35
CA LEU A 476 13.82 25.15 -14.63
C LEU A 476 14.55 24.34 -13.56
N THR A 477 14.01 23.18 -13.18
CA THR A 477 14.76 22.18 -12.41
C THR A 477 15.89 21.60 -13.25
N ASP A 478 17.05 21.34 -12.65
CA ASP A 478 18.14 20.62 -13.34
C ASP A 478 17.75 19.17 -13.67
N LYS A 479 16.94 18.56 -12.80
CA LYS A 479 16.42 17.20 -12.97
C LYS A 479 15.20 17.18 -13.90
N LYS A 480 15.07 16.09 -14.67
CA LYS A 480 13.86 15.74 -15.45
C LYS A 480 13.01 14.70 -14.73
N TYR A 481 11.70 14.75 -14.98
CA TYR A 481 10.70 13.91 -14.34
C TYR A 481 9.72 13.36 -15.38
N LYS A 482 9.38 12.07 -15.28
CA LYS A 482 8.45 11.38 -16.19
C LYS A 482 7.00 11.50 -15.70
N ASN A 483 6.59 10.62 -14.79
CA ASN A 483 5.30 10.70 -14.11
C ASN A 483 5.54 11.29 -12.73
N PHE A 484 4.83 12.36 -12.36
CA PHE A 484 5.05 13.01 -11.07
C PHE A 484 3.84 13.81 -10.60
N GLU A 485 3.82 14.06 -9.30
CA GLU A 485 3.07 15.15 -8.70
C GLU A 485 4.04 16.22 -8.21
N VAL A 486 3.71 17.49 -8.45
CA VAL A 486 4.40 18.64 -7.88
C VAL A 486 3.47 19.34 -6.91
N TYR A 487 3.99 19.67 -5.74
CA TYR A 487 3.35 20.49 -4.72
C TYR A 487 4.12 21.81 -4.62
N LEU A 488 3.41 22.93 -4.59
CA LEU A 488 4.01 24.22 -4.27
C LEU A 488 3.00 25.16 -3.61
N GLU A 489 3.52 26.10 -2.84
CA GLU A 489 2.76 27.24 -2.33
C GLU A 489 3.10 28.47 -3.15
N LEU A 490 2.07 29.24 -3.54
CA LEU A 490 2.23 30.46 -4.32
C LEU A 490 1.39 31.61 -3.78
N ASN A 491 1.91 32.83 -3.96
CA ASN A 491 1.20 34.08 -3.64
C ASN A 491 1.67 35.21 -4.57
N PRO A 492 1.44 35.12 -5.89
CA PRO A 492 1.82 36.15 -6.85
C PRO A 492 1.10 37.47 -6.57
N ASP A 493 1.72 38.56 -7.01
CA ASP A 493 1.06 39.85 -7.02
C ASP A 493 -0.04 39.88 -8.10
N TRP A 494 -1.14 40.57 -7.79
CA TRP A 494 -2.24 40.75 -8.73
C TRP A 494 -1.79 41.49 -9.99
N GLY A 495 -2.21 40.99 -11.15
CA GLY A 495 -1.86 41.53 -12.47
C GLY A 495 -0.64 40.87 -13.12
N CYS A 496 -0.13 39.77 -12.56
CA CYS A 496 0.98 39.01 -13.11
C CYS A 496 0.49 37.67 -13.68
N ASP A 497 0.76 37.44 -14.97
CA ASP A 497 0.61 36.13 -15.59
C ASP A 497 1.83 35.24 -15.30
N GLY A 498 1.63 33.92 -15.33
CA GLY A 498 2.68 32.93 -15.14
C GLY A 498 2.15 31.51 -15.28
N GLY A 499 2.97 30.56 -14.86
CA GLY A 499 2.58 29.16 -14.95
C GLY A 499 3.57 28.20 -14.32
N LEU A 500 3.07 26.99 -14.13
CA LEU A 500 3.81 25.84 -13.66
C LEU A 500 3.91 24.83 -14.82
N PHE A 501 5.12 24.59 -15.29
CA PHE A 501 5.37 23.78 -16.47
C PHE A 501 5.63 22.34 -16.06
N LEU A 502 5.01 21.42 -16.80
CA LEU A 502 5.05 19.98 -16.60
C LEU A 502 5.70 19.34 -17.83
N ARG A 503 6.83 18.65 -17.60
CA ARG A 503 7.68 18.08 -18.65
C ARG A 503 8.24 19.12 -19.64
N SER A 504 8.71 20.25 -19.12
CA SER A 504 9.33 21.30 -19.94
C SER A 504 10.66 20.87 -20.55
N ASN A 505 10.91 21.28 -21.79
CA ASN A 505 12.27 21.35 -22.31
C ASN A 505 12.92 22.72 -21.99
N GLU A 506 14.17 22.92 -22.41
CA GLU A 506 14.93 24.16 -22.20
C GLU A 506 14.24 25.39 -22.80
N ARG A 507 13.50 25.24 -23.91
CA ARG A 507 12.80 26.34 -24.59
C ARG A 507 11.49 26.73 -23.90
N GLY A 508 11.04 25.96 -22.91
CA GLY A 508 9.72 26.13 -22.29
C GLY A 508 8.58 25.53 -23.10
N GLU A 509 8.84 24.58 -23.99
CA GLU A 509 7.77 23.86 -24.69
C GLU A 509 7.26 22.76 -23.76
N ALA A 510 6.02 22.87 -23.27
CA ALA A 510 5.51 22.05 -22.17
C ALA A 510 3.98 22.01 -22.08
N TYR A 511 3.44 21.04 -21.34
CA TYR A 511 2.13 21.22 -20.73
C TYR A 511 2.27 22.16 -19.54
N GLN A 512 1.36 23.12 -19.40
CA GLN A 512 1.45 24.16 -18.39
C GLN A 512 0.16 24.21 -17.59
N VAL A 513 0.29 24.27 -16.26
CA VAL A 513 -0.78 24.70 -15.37
C VAL A 513 -0.74 26.23 -15.30
N MET A 514 -1.81 26.88 -15.75
CA MET A 514 -1.90 28.34 -15.82
C MET A 514 -1.95 28.95 -14.41
N ILE A 515 -1.16 30.02 -14.22
CA ILE A 515 -1.16 30.88 -13.03
C ILE A 515 -1.40 32.32 -13.51
N ASP A 516 -2.49 32.51 -14.27
CA ASP A 516 -2.84 33.79 -14.88
C ASP A 516 -3.65 34.65 -13.88
N TYR A 517 -2.95 35.27 -12.91
CA TYR A 517 -3.56 35.99 -11.78
C TYR A 517 -3.85 37.46 -12.10
N ARG A 518 -4.77 37.67 -13.05
CA ARG A 518 -5.23 38.99 -13.52
C ARG A 518 -6.72 38.99 -13.89
N ASP A 519 -7.23 40.16 -14.30
CA ASP A 519 -8.59 40.29 -14.83
C ASP A 519 -8.79 39.42 -16.09
N GLY A 520 -9.81 38.58 -16.07
CA GLY A 520 -10.10 37.63 -17.16
C GLY A 520 -9.11 36.46 -17.26
N GLY A 521 -8.19 36.33 -16.31
CA GLY A 521 -7.25 35.21 -16.23
C GLY A 521 -7.86 33.95 -15.63
N THR A 522 -7.05 32.89 -15.56
CA THR A 522 -7.42 31.57 -15.06
C THR A 522 -6.29 30.95 -14.24
N LEU A 523 -6.63 30.35 -13.10
CA LEU A 523 -5.70 29.55 -12.31
C LEU A 523 -6.09 28.07 -12.33
N GLY A 524 -5.11 27.19 -12.47
CA GLY A 524 -5.29 25.73 -12.38
C GLY A 524 -5.76 25.05 -13.67
N GLY A 525 -6.05 25.83 -14.72
CA GLY A 525 -6.33 25.29 -16.05
C GLY A 525 -5.07 24.76 -16.75
N VAL A 526 -5.24 24.05 -17.87
CA VAL A 526 -4.16 23.44 -18.64
C VAL A 526 -4.00 24.14 -19.98
N TYR A 527 -2.77 24.47 -20.34
CA TYR A 527 -2.37 25.07 -21.61
C TYR A 527 -1.19 24.29 -22.22
N GLY A 528 -1.14 24.19 -23.55
CA GLY A 528 0.01 23.63 -24.26
C GLY A 528 0.99 24.74 -24.64
N GLU A 529 1.92 25.08 -23.76
CA GLU A 529 2.87 26.16 -24.01
C GLU A 529 3.77 25.80 -25.18
N ARG A 530 3.58 26.52 -26.30
CA ARG A 530 4.26 26.27 -27.60
C ARG A 530 4.10 24.85 -28.16
N LEU A 531 3.22 24.05 -27.59
CA LEU A 531 2.83 22.75 -28.13
C LEU A 531 1.77 22.94 -29.21
N LYS A 532 1.79 22.09 -30.23
CA LYS A 532 0.78 22.09 -31.30
C LYS A 532 -0.34 21.14 -30.94
N ASP A 533 -1.57 21.49 -31.34
CA ASP A 533 -2.76 20.63 -31.26
C ASP A 533 -3.18 20.18 -29.85
N VAL A 534 -2.70 20.88 -28.80
CA VAL A 534 -3.14 20.67 -27.42
C VAL A 534 -4.43 21.42 -27.12
N THR A 535 -5.46 20.70 -26.69
CA THR A 535 -6.73 21.31 -26.28
C THR A 535 -6.58 21.95 -24.91
N SER A 536 -6.63 23.29 -24.86
CA SER A 536 -6.53 24.03 -23.60
C SER A 536 -7.84 23.96 -22.79
N LEU A 537 -7.71 24.00 -21.47
CA LEU A 537 -8.85 24.02 -20.54
C LEU A 537 -8.66 25.16 -19.53
N SER A 538 -9.55 26.16 -19.57
CA SER A 538 -9.60 27.24 -18.58
C SER A 538 -10.65 26.94 -17.49
N ILE A 539 -10.37 27.37 -16.27
CA ILE A 539 -11.27 27.25 -15.12
C ILE A 539 -11.98 28.58 -14.94
N LYS A 540 -13.30 28.60 -15.10
CA LYS A 540 -14.10 29.84 -15.10
C LYS A 540 -14.35 30.42 -13.72
N ASP A 541 -14.28 29.60 -12.68
CA ASP A 541 -14.62 29.97 -11.30
C ASP A 541 -13.48 29.65 -10.32
N TRP A 542 -12.23 29.81 -10.78
CA TRP A 542 -11.03 29.52 -10.01
C TRP A 542 -10.98 30.33 -8.71
N GLU A 543 -11.59 31.52 -8.67
CA GLU A 543 -11.66 32.38 -7.49
C GLU A 543 -12.40 31.74 -6.31
N LYS A 544 -13.24 30.73 -6.54
CA LYS A 544 -13.88 29.97 -5.45
C LYS A 544 -12.88 29.12 -4.67
N TYR A 545 -11.78 28.74 -5.30
CA TYR A 545 -10.78 27.84 -4.73
C TYR A 545 -9.50 28.59 -4.32
N TYR A 546 -9.33 29.83 -4.78
CA TYR A 546 -8.16 30.68 -4.52
C TYR A 546 -8.43 31.79 -3.50
N LYS A 547 -7.50 31.98 -2.58
CA LYS A 547 -7.56 33.03 -1.55
C LYS A 547 -6.67 34.20 -1.92
N ARG A 548 -7.26 35.32 -2.31
CA ARG A 548 -6.52 36.52 -2.76
C ARG A 548 -5.66 37.10 -1.63
N GLY A 549 -4.39 37.39 -1.93
CA GLY A 549 -3.43 37.97 -0.98
C GLY A 549 -2.85 36.97 0.03
N GLU A 550 -3.33 35.74 0.05
CA GLU A 550 -2.85 34.67 0.91
C GLU A 550 -1.94 33.69 0.14
N TRP A 551 -1.21 32.86 0.89
CA TRP A 551 -0.53 31.70 0.32
C TRP A 551 -1.55 30.63 -0.07
N ASN A 552 -1.44 30.15 -1.30
CA ASN A 552 -2.31 29.12 -1.85
C ASN A 552 -1.48 27.89 -2.24
N VAL A 553 -2.03 26.70 -2.03
CA VAL A 553 -1.42 25.45 -2.47
C VAL A 553 -1.90 25.12 -3.88
N ILE A 554 -0.97 24.86 -4.78
CA ILE A 554 -1.22 24.14 -6.04
C ILE A 554 -0.51 22.80 -5.97
N LYS A 555 -1.28 21.73 -6.23
CA LYS A 555 -0.74 20.42 -6.53
C LYS A 555 -1.13 20.05 -7.96
N ALA A 556 -0.17 19.67 -8.78
CA ALA A 556 -0.41 19.21 -10.15
C ALA A 556 0.18 17.81 -10.34
N ARG A 557 -0.58 16.91 -10.97
CA ARG A 557 -0.13 15.57 -11.38
C ARG A 557 -0.07 15.53 -12.90
N ILE A 558 1.01 14.99 -13.45
CA ILE A 558 1.09 14.56 -14.84
C ILE A 558 1.53 13.09 -14.90
N GLU A 559 0.81 12.29 -15.67
CA GLU A 559 1.12 10.88 -15.82
C GLU A 559 0.70 10.30 -17.17
N GLY A 560 1.24 9.13 -17.49
CA GLY A 560 0.96 8.41 -18.72
C GLY A 560 1.81 8.87 -19.89
N GLU A 561 1.82 8.05 -20.94
CA GLU A 561 2.42 8.40 -22.22
C GLU A 561 1.57 9.46 -22.93
N ILE A 562 0.26 9.21 -23.06
CA ILE A 562 -0.73 10.24 -23.34
C ILE A 562 -0.99 11.00 -22.03
N PRO A 563 -0.67 12.30 -21.94
CA PRO A 563 -0.69 13.01 -20.67
C PRO A 563 -2.09 13.13 -20.09
N ARG A 564 -2.21 12.66 -18.85
CA ARG A 564 -3.35 12.95 -17.98
C ARG A 564 -2.90 13.92 -16.90
N ILE A 565 -3.59 15.04 -16.80
CA ILE A 565 -3.27 16.11 -15.87
C ILE A 565 -4.41 16.29 -14.88
N SER A 566 -4.08 16.32 -13.59
CA SER A 566 -5.01 16.69 -12.54
C SER A 566 -4.42 17.82 -11.70
N VAL A 567 -5.23 18.82 -11.38
CA VAL A 567 -4.80 19.98 -10.60
C VAL A 567 -5.71 20.16 -9.40
N TRP A 568 -5.11 20.30 -8.23
CA TRP A 568 -5.78 20.64 -6.99
C TRP A 568 -5.34 22.02 -6.52
N MET A 569 -6.31 22.81 -6.08
CA MET A 569 -6.09 24.11 -5.46
C MET A 569 -6.64 24.08 -4.04
N ASN A 570 -5.78 24.35 -3.05
CA ASN A 570 -6.11 24.29 -1.63
C ASN A 570 -6.85 22.99 -1.23
N GLY A 571 -6.38 21.86 -1.77
CA GLY A 571 -6.95 20.53 -1.52
C GLY A 571 -8.16 20.15 -2.37
N THR A 572 -8.79 21.10 -3.08
CA THR A 572 -9.95 20.83 -3.95
C THR A 572 -9.47 20.50 -5.36
N LEU A 573 -9.96 19.41 -5.95
CA LEU A 573 -9.71 19.05 -7.34
C LEU A 573 -10.45 20.05 -8.25
N VAL A 574 -9.70 20.86 -9.01
CA VAL A 574 -10.26 21.89 -9.90
C VAL A 574 -10.17 21.53 -11.37
N THR A 575 -9.22 20.65 -11.72
CA THR A 575 -9.00 20.23 -13.10
C THR A 575 -8.77 18.72 -13.18
N GLN A 576 -9.50 18.06 -14.06
CA GLN A 576 -9.16 16.74 -14.62
C GLN A 576 -9.14 16.87 -16.13
N TRP A 577 -8.00 16.63 -16.73
CA TRP A 577 -7.76 16.83 -18.14
C TRP A 577 -6.96 15.65 -18.70
N SER A 578 -7.21 15.30 -19.95
CA SER A 578 -6.45 14.28 -20.67
C SER A 578 -6.29 14.73 -22.10
N ASP A 579 -5.09 14.58 -22.62
CA ASP A 579 -4.84 14.79 -24.05
C ASP A 579 -5.36 13.61 -24.87
N VAL A 580 -5.43 13.79 -26.18
CA VAL A 580 -5.75 12.75 -27.17
C VAL A 580 -4.51 12.01 -27.66
N ALA A 581 -3.33 12.64 -27.55
CA ALA A 581 -2.03 12.09 -27.91
C ALA A 581 -0.92 12.73 -27.08
N ASN A 582 0.31 12.23 -27.17
CA ASN A 582 1.45 12.93 -26.58
C ASN A 582 1.99 14.01 -27.52
N HIS A 583 1.68 15.27 -27.23
CA HIS A 583 2.19 16.43 -27.97
C HIS A 583 3.50 17.02 -27.43
N SER A 584 4.14 16.39 -26.44
CA SER A 584 5.50 16.78 -26.03
C SER A 584 6.45 16.76 -27.23
N VAL A 585 7.41 17.69 -27.26
CA VAL A 585 8.43 17.75 -28.31
C VAL A 585 9.15 16.40 -28.42
N ASP A 586 9.29 15.91 -29.65
CA ASP A 586 9.89 14.60 -29.98
C ASP A 586 9.25 13.39 -29.27
N GLY A 587 8.00 13.53 -28.81
CA GLY A 587 7.31 12.48 -28.05
C GLY A 587 7.90 12.26 -26.65
N ALA A 588 8.58 13.26 -26.08
CA ALA A 588 9.22 13.14 -24.78
C ALA A 588 8.23 12.70 -23.69
N LEU A 589 8.66 11.72 -22.88
CA LEU A 589 7.91 11.21 -21.74
C LEU A 589 8.33 11.85 -20.42
N ASP A 590 9.49 12.52 -20.40
CA ASP A 590 10.01 13.27 -19.27
C ASP A 590 10.38 14.70 -19.65
N GLY A 591 10.56 15.54 -18.63
CA GLY A 591 11.07 16.89 -18.78
C GLY A 591 11.19 17.59 -17.44
N MET A 592 11.68 18.82 -17.46
CA MET A 592 11.89 19.64 -16.26
C MET A 592 10.56 20.17 -15.71
N ILE A 593 10.55 20.51 -14.43
CA ILE A 593 9.50 21.35 -13.84
C ILE A 593 9.98 22.79 -13.97
N ALA A 594 9.09 23.71 -14.36
CA ALA A 594 9.44 25.14 -14.45
C ALA A 594 8.40 26.03 -13.77
N VAL A 595 8.85 27.17 -13.26
CA VAL A 595 7.99 28.29 -12.86
C VAL A 595 8.30 29.51 -13.73
N GLN A 596 7.30 30.32 -14.01
CA GLN A 596 7.38 31.36 -15.03
C GLN A 596 7.13 32.77 -14.49
N VAL A 597 7.95 33.70 -14.99
CA VAL A 597 7.69 35.13 -15.09
C VAL A 597 7.31 35.39 -16.56
N HIS A 598 6.06 35.74 -16.85
CA HIS A 598 5.63 35.96 -18.23
C HIS A 598 6.36 37.18 -18.83
N GLY A 599 6.70 37.13 -20.13
CA GLY A 599 7.35 38.24 -20.85
C GLY A 599 6.37 39.31 -21.35
N GLY A 600 6.89 40.46 -21.79
CA GLY A 600 6.07 41.57 -22.30
C GLY A 600 5.35 42.37 -21.20
N THR A 601 4.69 43.46 -21.60
CA THR A 601 4.11 44.43 -20.65
C THR A 601 2.59 44.44 -20.60
N GLN A 602 1.92 43.67 -21.47
CA GLN A 602 0.45 43.69 -21.60
C GLN A 602 -0.26 42.88 -20.50
N ILE A 603 0.37 41.81 -20.04
CA ILE A 603 -0.18 40.83 -19.08
C ILE A 603 0.76 40.62 -17.89
N TRP A 604 1.55 41.65 -17.60
CA TRP A 604 2.42 41.69 -16.43
C TRP A 604 2.45 43.09 -15.84
N LYS A 605 2.11 43.20 -14.56
CA LYS A 605 2.21 44.44 -13.80
C LYS A 605 3.68 44.83 -13.59
N GLU A 606 4.06 46.05 -13.97
CA GLU A 606 5.40 46.58 -13.72
C GLU A 606 5.77 46.50 -12.23
N GLY A 607 6.95 45.95 -11.94
CA GLY A 607 7.42 45.69 -10.57
C GLY A 607 6.69 44.57 -9.83
N GLY A 608 5.73 43.89 -10.47
CA GLY A 608 5.03 42.74 -9.89
C GLY A 608 5.96 41.55 -9.66
N LYS A 609 5.62 40.75 -8.65
CA LYS A 609 6.38 39.57 -8.24
C LYS A 609 5.57 38.29 -8.39
N GLN A 610 6.16 37.28 -9.00
CA GLN A 610 5.80 35.88 -8.77
C GLN A 610 6.49 35.41 -7.47
N LYS A 611 5.79 34.66 -6.63
CA LYS A 611 6.27 34.23 -5.31
C LYS A 611 5.91 32.78 -5.07
N PHE A 612 6.92 31.94 -4.83
CA PHE A 612 6.79 30.52 -4.59
C PHE A 612 7.55 30.08 -3.36
N ARG A 613 7.05 29.08 -2.64
CA ARG A 613 7.79 28.40 -1.56
C ARG A 613 7.32 26.95 -1.44
N ASN A 614 8.04 26.17 -0.62
CA ASN A 614 7.69 24.77 -0.35
C ASN A 614 7.49 23.95 -1.63
N ILE A 615 8.35 24.14 -2.63
CA ILE A 615 8.25 23.42 -3.90
C ILE A 615 8.83 22.02 -3.72
N ALA A 616 8.00 21.00 -3.95
CA ALA A 616 8.34 19.61 -3.72
C ALA A 616 7.75 18.70 -4.80
N VAL A 617 8.37 17.54 -5.03
CA VAL A 617 7.96 16.59 -6.06
C VAL A 617 7.81 15.18 -5.51
N ARG A 618 6.82 14.45 -6.00
CA ARG A 618 6.62 13.03 -5.79
C ARG A 618 6.63 12.32 -7.13
N GLU A 619 7.69 11.56 -7.41
CA GLU A 619 7.77 10.74 -8.62
C GLU A 619 6.80 9.56 -8.54
N LEU A 620 6.15 9.26 -9.65
CA LEU A 620 5.19 8.18 -9.79
C LEU A 620 5.79 7.06 -10.67
N PRO A 621 5.30 5.81 -10.55
CA PRO A 621 5.75 4.67 -11.36
C PRO A 621 5.67 4.89 -12.88
#